data_AF-A2I5C4-F1
#
_entry.id   AF-A2I5C4-F1
#
_cell.length_a   1.000
_cell.length_b   1.000
_cell.length_c   1.000
_cell.angle_alpha   90.00
_cell.angle_beta   90.00
_cell.angle_gamma   90.00
#
_symmetry.space_group_name_H-M   'P 1'
#
loop_
_entity.id
_entity.type
_entity.pdbx_description
1 polymer ?
#
loop_
_entity_poly.entity_id
_entity_poly.type
_entity_poly.pdbx_seq_one_letter_code
_entity_poly.pdbx_strand_id
1 'polypeptide(L)'
;EAGDRIGDPFEISTLRRDDYEFHTGKSEYEDVLQCNNSPSTMTARGHQGPGAFLIKASGLEKHGIDSNKPLPYSHLDIAGSSGPFPGIPTGAPIVAFTEKYVIPRL
;
A
#
# COMPACT_ATOMS: atom_id res chain seq x y z
N GLU A 1 -5.61 10.42 -11.61
CA GLU A 1 -5.85 11.82 -12.03
C GLU A 1 -4.62 12.73 -11.95
N ALA A 2 -4.19 13.19 -10.76
CA ALA A 2 -3.06 14.15 -10.66
C ALA A 2 -1.75 13.60 -11.26
N GLY A 3 -1.40 12.36 -10.88
CA GLY A 3 -0.26 11.65 -11.45
C GLY A 3 -0.34 11.49 -12.97
N ASP A 4 -1.49 11.05 -13.49
CA ASP A 4 -1.72 10.86 -14.92
C ASP A 4 -1.54 12.16 -15.73
N ARG A 5 -1.96 13.31 -15.18
CA ARG A 5 -1.81 14.62 -15.84
C ARG A 5 -0.36 15.05 -16.01
N ILE A 6 0.52 14.66 -15.08
CA ILE A 6 1.90 15.17 -15.04
C ILE A 6 2.95 14.14 -15.45
N GLY A 7 2.52 12.91 -15.78
CA GLY A 7 3.40 11.82 -16.22
C GLY A 7 3.98 10.97 -15.08
N ASP A 8 3.32 10.93 -13.92
CA ASP A 8 3.68 10.11 -12.75
C ASP A 8 2.45 9.28 -12.32
N PRO A 9 1.98 8.35 -13.17
CA PRO A 9 0.70 7.67 -13.02
C PRO A 9 0.71 6.62 -11.90
N PHE A 10 -0.49 6.25 -11.44
CA PHE A 10 -0.68 5.18 -10.46
C PHE A 10 -1.62 4.10 -10.99
N GLU A 11 -1.30 2.84 -10.71
CA GLU A 11 -2.20 1.71 -10.88
C GLU A 11 -2.94 1.44 -9.55
N ILE A 12 -4.27 1.43 -9.55
CA ILE A 12 -5.04 1.16 -8.33
C ILE A 12 -5.25 -0.35 -8.19
N SER A 13 -4.78 -0.89 -7.07
CA SER A 13 -4.95 -2.29 -6.71
C SER A 13 -5.93 -2.48 -5.56
N THR A 14 -6.99 -3.27 -5.79
CA THR A 14 -8.05 -3.48 -4.79
C THR A 14 -7.69 -4.59 -3.80
N LEU A 15 -7.65 -4.26 -2.51
CA LEU A 15 -7.54 -5.23 -1.41
C LEU A 15 -8.83 -6.04 -1.26
N ARG A 16 -8.69 -7.33 -0.98
CA ARG A 16 -9.78 -8.29 -0.78
C ARG A 16 -9.72 -8.84 0.65
N ARG A 17 -10.82 -9.44 1.10
CA ARG A 17 -10.92 -10.07 2.42
C ARG A 17 -9.79 -11.08 2.66
N ASP A 18 -9.49 -11.90 1.66
CA ASP A 18 -8.45 -12.93 1.72
C ASP A 18 -7.05 -12.34 2.00
N ASP A 19 -6.77 -11.11 1.55
CA ASP A 19 -5.51 -10.43 1.85
C ASP A 19 -5.36 -10.19 3.36
N TYR A 20 -6.44 -9.79 4.03
CA TYR A 20 -6.45 -9.57 5.49
C TYR A 20 -6.44 -10.88 6.27
N GLU A 21 -7.13 -11.89 5.77
CA GLU A 21 -7.22 -13.21 6.40
C GLU A 21 -5.87 -13.94 6.38
N PHE A 22 -5.12 -13.81 5.28
CA PHE A 22 -3.76 -14.31 5.17
C PHE A 22 -2.89 -13.82 6.34
N HIS A 23 -3.01 -12.56 6.71
CA HIS A 23 -2.26 -11.91 7.79
C HIS A 23 -2.83 -12.12 9.21
N THR A 24 -3.86 -12.94 9.40
CA THR A 24 -4.28 -13.37 10.76
C THR A 24 -3.21 -14.26 11.39
N GLY A 25 -2.93 -14.07 12.68
CA GLY A 25 -2.07 -14.96 13.47
C GLY A 25 -2.46 -16.43 13.32
N LYS A 26 -1.47 -17.32 13.31
CA LYS A 26 -1.65 -18.76 13.09
C LYS A 26 -1.54 -19.55 14.39
N SER A 27 -1.07 -18.91 15.45
CA SER A 27 -0.92 -19.47 16.79
C SER A 27 -1.28 -18.44 17.87
N GLU A 28 -1.27 -18.88 19.12
CA GLU A 28 -1.43 -18.05 20.32
C GLU A 28 -0.26 -17.09 20.60
N TYR A 29 0.86 -17.25 19.89
CA TYR A 29 2.07 -16.43 20.09
C TYR A 29 2.10 -15.18 19.21
N GLU A 30 1.16 -15.01 18.29
CA GLU A 30 1.11 -13.86 17.41
C GLU A 30 -0.32 -13.41 17.06
N ASP A 31 -0.55 -12.10 17.09
CA ASP A 31 -1.84 -11.52 16.66
C ASP A 31 -1.95 -11.43 15.13
N VAL A 32 -0.82 -11.21 14.47
CA VAL A 32 -0.71 -10.96 13.03
C VAL A 32 0.49 -11.67 12.42
N LEU A 33 0.32 -12.22 11.22
CA LEU A 33 1.38 -12.82 10.43
C LEU A 33 1.88 -11.79 9.39
N GLN A 34 3.18 -11.47 9.39
CA GLN A 34 3.73 -10.48 8.45
C GLN A 34 3.74 -10.94 6.99
N CYS A 35 4.17 -12.16 6.72
CA CYS A 35 4.29 -12.75 5.39
C CYS A 35 4.48 -14.26 5.50
N ASN A 36 4.37 -14.97 4.38
CA ASN A 36 4.85 -16.36 4.30
C ASN A 36 6.36 -16.39 4.02
N ASN A 37 6.91 -17.60 3.94
CA ASN A 37 8.31 -17.83 3.60
C ASN A 37 8.52 -18.12 2.09
N SER A 38 7.50 -17.89 1.27
CA SER A 38 7.57 -18.15 -0.17
C SER A 38 8.06 -16.90 -0.91
N PRO A 39 8.77 -17.06 -2.05
CA PRO A 39 9.07 -15.92 -2.93
C PRO A 39 7.79 -15.19 -3.34
N SER A 40 7.85 -13.88 -3.57
CA SER A 40 6.68 -13.06 -3.91
C SER A 40 5.92 -13.56 -5.14
N THR A 41 6.59 -14.21 -6.08
CA THR A 41 5.98 -14.84 -7.28
C THR A 41 5.12 -16.06 -6.95
N MET A 42 5.36 -16.69 -5.81
CA MET A 42 4.64 -17.86 -5.30
C MET A 42 3.65 -17.50 -4.19
N THR A 43 3.56 -16.23 -3.82
CA THR A 43 2.60 -15.72 -2.84
C THR A 43 1.38 -15.20 -3.57
N ALA A 44 0.23 -15.83 -3.33
CA ALA A 44 -1.04 -15.39 -3.89
C ALA A 44 -1.26 -13.90 -3.58
N ARG A 45 -1.62 -13.13 -4.61
CA ARG A 45 -1.89 -11.68 -4.51
C ARG A 45 -0.68 -10.80 -4.14
N GLY A 46 0.54 -11.37 -4.22
CA GLY A 46 1.83 -10.65 -4.34
C GLY A 46 1.93 -9.33 -3.58
N HIS A 47 2.04 -8.22 -4.34
CA HIS A 47 2.25 -6.88 -3.81
C HIS A 47 1.04 -6.29 -3.04
N GLN A 48 -0.15 -6.89 -3.17
CA GLN A 48 -1.35 -6.41 -2.48
C GLN A 48 -1.36 -6.82 -1.00
N GLY A 49 -0.83 -8.01 -0.69
CA GLY A 49 -0.76 -8.56 0.67
C GLY A 49 -0.12 -7.59 1.68
N PRO A 50 1.10 -7.07 1.43
CA PRO A 50 1.75 -6.10 2.31
C PRO A 50 0.89 -4.90 2.69
N GLY A 51 0.05 -4.39 1.77
CA GLY A 51 -0.89 -3.32 2.06
C GLY A 51 -1.95 -3.72 3.11
N ALA A 52 -2.50 -4.93 3.00
CA ALA A 52 -3.43 -5.46 3.99
C ALA A 52 -2.77 -5.73 5.35
N PHE A 53 -1.52 -6.21 5.36
CA PHE A 53 -0.73 -6.33 6.59
C PHE A 53 -0.58 -5.00 7.31
N LEU A 54 -0.15 -3.95 6.60
CA LEU A 54 0.05 -2.62 7.19
C LEU A 54 -1.24 -2.06 7.79
N ILE A 55 -2.37 -2.22 7.11
CA ILE A 55 -3.67 -1.79 7.62
C ILE A 55 -4.00 -2.54 8.91
N LYS A 56 -3.86 -3.87 8.93
CA LYS A 56 -4.20 -4.71 10.07
C LYS A 56 -3.28 -4.49 11.27
N ALA A 57 -1.96 -4.43 11.04
CA ALA A 57 -0.97 -4.26 12.09
C ALA A 57 -1.04 -2.87 12.75
N SER A 58 -1.54 -1.86 12.03
CA SER A 58 -1.73 -0.50 12.56
C SER A 58 -3.12 -0.25 13.17
N GLY A 59 -4.04 -1.21 13.08
CA GLY A 59 -5.42 -1.03 13.57
C GLY A 59 -6.30 -0.18 12.65
N LEU A 60 -5.83 0.16 11.44
CA LEU A 60 -6.56 1.00 10.48
C LEU A 60 -7.81 0.30 9.93
N GLU A 61 -7.91 -1.02 10.03
CA GLU A 61 -9.12 -1.78 9.68
C GLU A 61 -10.35 -1.34 10.50
N LYS A 62 -10.14 -0.81 11.71
CA LYS A 62 -11.19 -0.24 12.57
C LYS A 62 -11.70 1.12 12.10
N HIS A 63 -11.03 1.71 11.12
CA HIS A 63 -11.27 3.04 10.57
C HIS A 63 -11.73 3.00 9.11
N GLY A 64 -12.29 1.87 8.66
CA GLY A 64 -12.87 1.72 7.33
C GLY A 64 -14.08 2.64 7.08
N ILE A 65 -14.58 2.61 5.85
CA ILE A 65 -15.69 3.47 5.38
C ILE A 65 -16.98 3.35 6.22
N ASP A 66 -17.20 2.19 6.84
CA ASP A 66 -18.37 1.89 7.66
C ASP A 66 -18.12 2.13 9.16
N SER A 67 -16.97 2.71 9.54
CA SER A 67 -16.63 2.98 10.94
C SER A 67 -17.22 4.30 11.44
N ASN A 68 -17.38 4.42 12.76
CA ASN A 68 -17.81 5.68 13.40
C ASN A 68 -16.79 6.82 13.26
N LYS A 69 -15.53 6.51 12.93
CA LYS A 69 -14.43 7.46 12.78
C LYS A 69 -13.55 7.05 11.58
N PRO A 70 -14.06 7.20 10.35
CA PRO A 70 -13.34 6.76 9.16
C PRO A 70 -12.07 7.58 8.95
N LEU A 71 -11.00 6.91 8.51
CA LEU A 71 -9.73 7.56 8.17
C LEU A 71 -9.39 7.31 6.69
N PRO A 72 -9.25 8.36 5.87
CA PRO A 72 -8.75 8.22 4.51
C PRO A 72 -7.30 7.70 4.55
N TYR A 73 -7.09 6.49 4.04
CA TYR A 73 -5.77 5.87 3.97
C TYR A 73 -5.58 5.19 2.61
N SER A 74 -4.35 5.23 2.10
CA SER A 74 -3.92 4.45 0.94
C SER A 74 -2.46 4.06 1.13
N HIS A 75 -2.16 2.79 0.87
CA HIS A 75 -0.78 2.32 0.75
C HIS A 75 -0.29 2.55 -0.68
N LEU A 76 0.95 2.99 -0.81
CA LEU A 76 1.59 3.20 -2.09
C LEU A 76 2.86 2.36 -2.18
N ASP A 77 2.83 1.37 -3.06
CA ASP A 77 3.99 0.54 -3.36
C ASP A 77 4.81 1.21 -4.47
N ILE A 78 6.01 1.67 -4.11
CA ILE A 78 6.94 2.34 -5.03
C ILE A 78 8.14 1.45 -5.41
N ALA A 79 8.12 0.16 -5.06
CA ALA A 79 9.28 -0.71 -5.27
C ALA A 79 9.72 -0.69 -6.74
N GLY A 80 8.77 -0.81 -7.68
CA GLY A 80 9.06 -0.74 -9.11
C GLY A 80 9.34 0.67 -9.65
N SER A 81 8.69 1.69 -9.10
CA SER A 81 8.80 3.06 -9.63
C SER A 81 9.97 3.85 -9.06
N SER A 82 10.53 3.45 -7.91
CA SER A 82 11.60 4.20 -7.20
C SER A 82 12.94 4.26 -7.96
N GLY A 83 13.14 3.39 -8.94
CA GLY A 83 14.37 3.29 -9.73
C GLY A 83 15.26 2.12 -9.30
N PRO A 84 16.37 1.88 -10.03
CA PRO A 84 17.26 0.76 -9.77
C PRO A 84 18.07 0.95 -8.48
N PHE A 85 18.40 -0.17 -7.82
CA PHE A 85 19.36 -0.20 -6.72
C PHE A 85 20.50 -1.20 -7.03
N PRO A 86 21.78 -0.77 -7.02
CA PRO A 86 22.22 0.64 -6.96
C PRO A 86 21.87 1.40 -8.25
N GLY A 87 21.70 2.72 -8.17
CA GLY A 87 21.39 3.55 -9.34
C GLY A 87 20.80 4.92 -9.00
N ILE A 88 20.31 5.62 -10.02
CA ILE A 88 19.69 6.94 -9.88
C ILE A 88 18.20 6.75 -9.55
N PRO A 89 17.69 7.31 -8.44
CA PRO A 89 16.27 7.24 -8.12
C PRO A 89 15.45 8.09 -9.10
N THR A 90 14.23 7.66 -9.40
CA THR A 90 13.35 8.37 -10.35
C THR A 90 12.69 9.62 -9.75
N GLY A 91 12.58 9.67 -8.42
CA GLY A 91 11.80 10.69 -7.71
C GLY A 91 10.29 10.45 -7.72
N ALA A 92 9.80 9.32 -8.26
CA ALA A 92 8.40 8.97 -8.14
C ALA A 92 8.03 8.68 -6.66
N PRO A 93 6.89 9.17 -6.14
CA PRO A 93 5.81 9.89 -6.82
C PRO A 93 5.73 11.38 -6.39
N ILE A 94 6.89 12.04 -6.28
CA ILE A 94 6.99 13.41 -5.73
C ILE A 94 6.13 14.37 -6.53
N VAL A 95 6.26 14.35 -7.86
CA VAL A 95 5.58 15.31 -8.75
C VAL A 95 4.06 15.11 -8.75
N ALA A 96 3.57 13.87 -8.67
CA ALA A 96 2.13 13.61 -8.51
C ALA A 96 1.57 14.18 -7.19
N PHE A 97 2.32 14.05 -6.09
CA PHE A 97 1.92 14.59 -4.79
C PHE A 97 2.02 16.11 -4.73
N THR A 98 3.03 16.71 -5.36
CA THR A 98 3.13 18.17 -5.50
C THR A 98 1.93 18.72 -6.25
N GLU A 99 1.56 18.12 -7.39
CA GLU A 99 0.38 18.50 -8.18
C GLU A 99 -0.91 18.36 -7.35
N LYS A 100 -1.07 17.29 -6.58
CA LYS A 100 -2.31 17.04 -5.83
C LYS A 100 -2.45 17.91 -4.57
N TYR A 101 -1.35 18.11 -3.84
CA TYR A 101 -1.40 18.63 -2.47
C TYR A 101 -0.68 19.96 -2.28
N VAL A 102 0.28 20.33 -3.12
CA VAL A 102 1.08 21.54 -2.93
C VAL A 102 0.57 22.66 -3.85
N ILE A 103 0.52 22.41 -5.16
CA ILE A 103 0.13 23.42 -6.16
C ILE A 103 -1.22 24.08 -5.87
N PRO A 104 -2.29 23.36 -5.47
CA PRO A 104 -3.59 23.99 -5.19
C PRO A 104 -3.60 24.91 -3.97
N ARG A 105 -2.51 24.97 -3.18
CA ARG A 105 -2.37 25.77 -1.96
C ARG A 105 -1.42 26.96 -2.13
N LEU A 106 -0.79 27.09 -3.30
CA LEU A 106 0.03 28.24 -3.69
C LEU A 106 -0.84 29.27 -4.41
#